data_AF-A0A6M8BEW5-F1
#
_entry.id   AF-A0A6M8BEW5-F1
#
_cell.length_a   1.000
_cell.length_b   1.000
_cell.length_c   1.000
_cell.angle_alpha   90.00
_cell.angle_beta   90.00
_cell.angle_gamma   90.00
#
_symmetry.space_group_name_H-M   'P 1'
#
loop_
_entity.id
_entity.type
_entity.pdbx_description
1 polymer ?
#
loop_
_entity_poly.entity_id
_entity_poly.type
_entity_poly.pdbx_seq_one_letter_code
_entity_poly.pdbx_strand_id
1 'polypeptide(L)'
;MATLTASPGSRINVRDLPSTTAPIRHYGLPGDRVEIITSVNSSSDGRLWYQVLFPRTGARGWVRGDLVRPDSSAPPSSFEPQRVSFAPGSSAATVGGRVQGSQVRDYILNARAGQTMSTSITGTSPFLQVIVMQPNSRTLYTGSGNWSGVLPASGDYYVRVRIVPEEQANASGEYSLTISIR
;
A
#
# COMPACT_ATOMS: atom_id res chain seq x y z
N MET A 1 7.72 6.18 14.10
CA MET A 1 9.13 5.78 14.30
C MET A 1 9.21 4.26 14.31
N ALA A 2 10.39 3.70 14.06
CA ALA A 2 10.63 2.26 14.05
C ALA A 2 12.05 1.94 14.57
N THR A 3 12.24 0.70 15.02
CA THR A 3 13.52 0.15 15.44
C THR A 3 14.00 -0.87 14.44
N LEU A 4 15.26 -0.79 14.03
CA LEU A 4 15.89 -1.83 13.24
C LEU A 4 16.19 -3.07 14.10
N THR A 5 15.88 -4.25 13.60
CA THR A 5 15.99 -5.51 14.34
C THR A 5 16.75 -6.57 13.54
N ALA A 6 17.84 -7.08 14.11
CA ALA A 6 18.53 -8.28 13.64
C ALA A 6 19.34 -8.87 14.82
N SER A 7 20.11 -9.94 14.58
CA SER A 7 21.02 -10.50 15.57
C SER A 7 22.02 -9.42 16.05
N PRO A 8 22.31 -9.32 17.36
CA PRO A 8 23.24 -8.33 17.90
C PRO A 8 24.57 -8.30 17.15
N GLY A 9 25.07 -7.10 16.83
CA GLY A 9 26.30 -6.91 16.06
C GLY A 9 26.18 -7.11 14.55
N SER A 10 25.03 -7.55 14.03
CA SER A 10 24.79 -7.65 12.59
C SER A 10 24.60 -6.26 11.95
N ARG A 11 24.93 -6.15 10.66
CA ARG A 11 24.61 -4.96 9.86
C ARG A 11 23.31 -5.18 9.10
N ILE A 12 22.45 -4.17 9.10
CA ILE A 12 21.20 -4.15 8.37
C ILE A 12 21.40 -3.28 7.13
N ASN A 13 21.37 -3.90 5.96
CA ASN A 13 21.61 -3.20 4.70
C ASN A 13 20.47 -2.23 4.37
N VAL A 14 20.85 -1.01 3.99
CA VAL A 14 19.95 0.04 3.50
C VAL A 14 20.28 0.24 2.02
N ARG A 15 19.31 -0.07 1.16
CA ARG A 15 19.51 -0.23 -0.29
C ARG A 15 18.89 0.90 -1.10
N ASP A 16 19.38 1.09 -2.33
CA ASP A 16 18.83 2.08 -3.27
C ASP A 16 17.41 1.75 -3.73
N LEU A 17 17.12 0.45 -3.88
CA LEU A 17 15.84 -0.07 -4.36
C LEU A 17 15.34 -1.16 -3.40
N PRO A 18 14.02 -1.41 -3.35
CA PRO A 18 13.40 -2.47 -2.54
C PRO A 18 13.71 -3.85 -3.14
N SER A 19 14.95 -4.30 -3.08
CA SER A 19 15.37 -5.59 -3.65
C SER A 19 16.65 -6.09 -2.99
N THR A 20 16.78 -7.40 -2.79
CA THR A 20 18.00 -7.99 -2.21
C THR A 20 19.24 -7.85 -3.10
N THR A 21 19.08 -7.61 -4.39
CA THR A 21 20.19 -7.42 -5.35
C THR A 21 20.54 -5.95 -5.57
N ALA A 22 19.75 -5.01 -5.04
CA ALA A 22 19.99 -3.59 -5.20
C ALA A 22 21.28 -3.14 -4.49
N PRO A 23 22.00 -2.12 -5.01
CA PRO A 23 23.18 -1.57 -4.35
C PRO A 23 22.89 -1.14 -2.91
N ILE A 24 23.85 -1.38 -2.02
CA ILE A 24 23.80 -0.97 -0.61
C ILE A 24 24.38 0.45 -0.54
N ARG A 25 23.57 1.41 -0.07
CA ARG A 25 24.00 2.80 0.14
C ARG A 25 24.46 3.09 1.54
N HIS A 26 23.87 2.39 2.50
CA HIS A 26 24.08 2.64 3.91
C HIS A 26 23.83 1.35 4.68
N TYR A 27 24.11 1.37 5.97
CA TYR A 27 23.73 0.28 6.86
C TYR A 27 23.30 0.87 8.21
N GLY A 28 22.37 0.17 8.85
CA GLY A 28 22.04 0.40 10.26
C GLY A 28 22.49 -0.78 11.12
N LEU A 29 22.38 -0.60 12.43
CA LEU A 29 22.60 -1.62 13.44
C LEU A 29 21.28 -1.97 14.15
N PRO A 30 21.16 -3.19 14.70
CA PRO A 30 20.06 -3.54 15.59
C PRO A 30 19.95 -2.53 16.74
N GLY A 31 18.74 -2.02 16.96
CA GLY A 31 18.47 -0.97 17.94
C GLY A 31 18.44 0.44 17.36
N ASP A 32 18.96 0.66 16.14
CA ASP A 32 18.88 1.97 15.49
C ASP A 32 17.44 2.42 15.30
N ARG A 33 17.23 3.72 15.46
CA ARG A 33 15.92 4.38 15.35
C ARG A 33 15.81 5.07 14.01
N VAL A 34 14.74 4.75 13.29
CA VAL A 34 14.48 5.27 11.94
C VAL A 34 13.04 5.74 11.79
N GLU A 35 12.82 6.67 10.87
CA GLU A 35 11.49 7.03 10.41
C GLU A 35 11.12 6.16 9.21
N ILE A 36 9.92 5.60 9.21
CA ILE A 36 9.37 4.92 8.03
C ILE A 36 8.74 5.99 7.14
N ILE A 37 9.26 6.13 5.92
CA ILE A 37 8.74 7.04 4.90
C ILE A 37 7.61 6.36 4.12
N THR A 38 7.86 5.14 3.65
CA THR A 38 6.91 4.35 2.84
C THR A 38 7.25 2.85 2.92
N SER A 39 6.43 2.00 2.31
CA SER A 39 6.78 0.61 2.03
C SER A 39 6.28 0.12 0.69
N VAL A 40 6.83 -0.98 0.20
CA VAL A 40 6.41 -1.64 -1.03
C VAL A 40 6.58 -3.14 -0.90
N ASN A 41 5.69 -3.91 -1.53
CA ASN A 41 6.00 -5.30 -1.85
C ASN A 41 6.85 -5.32 -3.11
N SER A 42 8.08 -5.77 -3.00
CA SER A 42 9.01 -5.80 -4.13
C SER A 42 8.51 -6.80 -5.18
N SER A 43 8.46 -6.36 -6.44
CA SER A 43 8.23 -7.26 -7.57
C SER A 43 9.39 -8.25 -7.80
N SER A 44 10.56 -7.99 -7.21
CA SER A 44 11.75 -8.84 -7.40
C SER A 44 11.82 -10.04 -6.46
N ASP A 45 11.39 -9.89 -5.21
CA ASP A 45 11.48 -10.94 -4.19
C ASP A 45 10.17 -11.21 -3.45
N GLY A 46 9.09 -10.52 -3.80
CA GLY A 46 7.76 -10.66 -3.21
C GLY A 46 7.68 -10.20 -1.75
N ARG A 47 8.73 -9.60 -1.19
CA ARG A 47 8.78 -9.22 0.23
C ARG A 47 8.38 -7.77 0.44
N LEU A 48 7.92 -7.48 1.64
CA LEU A 48 7.75 -6.12 2.12
C LEU A 48 9.11 -5.46 2.33
N TRP A 49 9.24 -4.22 1.88
CA TRP A 49 10.39 -3.35 2.12
C TRP A 49 9.89 -2.01 2.63
N TYR A 50 10.54 -1.45 3.65
CA TYR A 50 10.31 -0.08 4.12
C TYR A 50 11.38 0.84 3.58
N GLN A 51 10.99 1.99 3.03
CA GLN A 51 11.93 3.10 2.88
C GLN A 51 12.04 3.81 4.22
N VAL A 52 13.27 3.94 4.72
CA VAL A 52 13.56 4.51 6.03
C VAL A 52 14.46 5.74 5.92
N LEU A 53 14.32 6.66 6.88
CA LEU A 53 15.20 7.81 7.09
C LEU A 53 15.89 7.68 8.46
N PHE A 54 17.21 7.85 8.46
CA PHE A 54 18.02 7.90 9.68
C PHE A 54 18.08 9.36 10.16
N PRO A 55 17.39 9.72 11.26
CA PRO A 55 17.23 11.13 11.67
C PRO A 55 18.56 11.80 12.03
N ARG A 56 19.56 11.04 12.49
CA ARG A 56 20.88 11.59 12.86
C ARG A 56 21.76 11.94 11.68
N THR A 57 21.67 11.17 10.59
CA THR A 57 22.59 11.27 9.44
C THR A 57 21.90 11.79 8.19
N GLY A 58 20.56 11.83 8.16
CA GLY A 58 19.77 12.09 6.97
C GLY A 58 19.84 10.97 5.92
N ALA A 59 20.51 9.85 6.21
CA ALA A 59 20.63 8.73 5.28
C ALA A 59 19.25 8.11 5.01
N ARG A 60 18.98 7.77 3.75
CA ARG A 60 17.72 7.17 3.33
C ARG A 60 17.93 5.97 2.42
N GLY A 61 17.00 5.04 2.46
CA GLY A 61 16.96 3.91 1.54
C GLY A 61 16.02 2.81 2.02
N TRP A 62 16.06 1.67 1.35
CA TRP A 62 15.16 0.56 1.56
C TRP A 62 15.75 -0.50 2.48
N VAL A 63 14.99 -0.88 3.49
CA VAL A 63 15.30 -1.97 4.43
C VAL A 63 14.18 -3.01 4.33
N ARG A 64 14.56 -4.29 4.39
CA ARG A 64 13.60 -5.39 4.31
C ARG A 64 12.67 -5.37 5.52
N GLY A 65 11.39 -5.67 5.30
CA GLY A 65 10.32 -5.44 6.27
C GLY A 65 10.47 -6.23 7.57
N ASP A 66 11.04 -7.43 7.50
CA ASP A 66 11.34 -8.29 8.64
C ASP A 66 12.44 -7.74 9.57
N LEU A 67 13.24 -6.77 9.11
CA LEU A 67 14.30 -6.12 9.87
C LEU A 67 13.88 -4.79 10.47
N VAL A 68 12.60 -4.43 10.36
CA VAL A 68 12.05 -3.17 10.87
C VAL A 68 10.88 -3.50 11.79
N ARG A 69 10.98 -3.06 13.04
CA ARG A 69 9.89 -3.12 14.01
C ARG A 69 9.32 -1.72 14.22
N PRO A 70 8.16 -1.39 13.62
CA PRO A 70 7.47 -0.15 13.92
C PRO A 70 7.12 -0.08 15.41
N ASP A 71 7.19 1.11 16.01
CA ASP A 71 6.59 1.28 17.33
C ASP A 71 5.07 1.15 17.18
N SER A 72 4.38 0.67 18.20
CA SER A 72 2.92 0.48 18.21
C SER A 72 2.10 1.78 18.07
N SER A 73 2.75 2.92 17.83
CA SER A 73 2.15 4.22 17.46
C SER A 73 2.55 4.71 16.06
N ALA A 74 3.26 3.88 15.27
CA ALA A 74 3.37 4.11 13.85
C ALA A 74 1.94 4.07 13.28
N PRO A 75 1.53 5.04 12.43
CA PRO A 75 0.27 4.92 11.72
C PRO A 75 0.24 3.55 11.06
N PRO A 76 -0.93 2.86 10.99
CA PRO A 76 -1.02 1.54 10.40
C PRO A 76 -0.27 1.60 9.09
N SER A 77 0.76 0.75 8.96
CA SER A 77 1.48 0.55 7.71
C SER A 77 0.42 0.49 6.63
N SER A 78 0.42 1.44 5.70
CA SER A 78 -0.68 1.63 4.74
C SER A 78 -0.77 0.52 3.70
N PHE A 79 -0.36 -0.72 4.04
CA PHE A 79 -0.13 -1.83 3.14
C PHE A 79 -0.66 -3.18 3.64
N GLU A 80 -1.29 -3.26 4.83
CA GLU A 80 -2.26 -4.35 5.02
C GLU A 80 -3.52 -3.96 4.26
N PRO A 81 -4.02 -4.82 3.34
CA PRO A 81 -5.25 -4.51 2.67
C PRO A 81 -6.38 -4.38 3.69
N GLN A 82 -7.01 -3.21 3.73
CA GLN A 82 -8.10 -2.97 4.66
C GLN A 82 -9.30 -3.79 4.22
N ARG A 83 -9.72 -4.76 5.04
CA ARG A 83 -10.94 -5.51 4.75
C ARG A 83 -12.15 -4.59 4.91
N VAL A 84 -12.94 -4.49 3.84
CA VAL A 84 -14.18 -3.73 3.78
C VAL A 84 -15.33 -4.67 4.09
N SER A 85 -16.13 -4.31 5.09
CA SER A 85 -17.36 -5.00 5.46
C SER A 85 -18.52 -4.01 5.39
N PHE A 86 -19.67 -4.46 4.91
CA PHE A 86 -20.88 -3.65 4.91
C PHE A 86 -21.60 -3.74 6.25
N ALA A 87 -22.22 -2.65 6.67
CA ALA A 87 -23.14 -2.67 7.80
C ALA A 87 -24.32 -3.60 7.50
N PRO A 88 -24.94 -4.24 8.51
CA PRO A 88 -26.12 -5.07 8.31
C PRO A 88 -27.21 -4.33 7.52
N GLY A 89 -27.69 -4.91 6.42
CA GLY A 89 -28.68 -4.29 5.53
C GLY A 89 -28.12 -3.29 4.51
N SER A 90 -26.81 -3.00 4.53
CA SER A 90 -26.14 -2.18 3.51
C SER A 90 -25.44 -3.06 2.47
N SER A 91 -25.44 -2.58 1.23
CA SER A 91 -24.68 -3.13 0.11
C SER A 91 -23.50 -2.24 -0.30
N ALA A 92 -23.21 -1.20 0.49
CA ALA A 92 -22.16 -0.24 0.22
C ALA A 92 -21.38 0.13 1.49
N ALA A 93 -20.11 0.47 1.31
CA ALA A 93 -19.25 1.08 2.32
C ALA A 93 -18.39 2.17 1.69
N THR A 94 -18.10 3.19 2.48
CA THR A 94 -17.22 4.29 2.09
C THR A 94 -15.96 4.25 2.96
N VAL A 95 -14.81 4.30 2.31
CA VAL A 95 -13.49 4.29 2.95
C VAL A 95 -12.71 5.52 2.48
N GLY A 96 -12.11 6.22 3.45
CA GLY A 96 -11.29 7.40 3.18
C GLY A 96 -9.81 7.10 3.35
N GLY A 97 -8.97 7.89 2.71
CA GLY A 97 -7.52 7.81 2.89
C GLY A 97 -6.76 8.93 2.21
N ARG A 98 -5.45 8.95 2.42
CA ARG A 98 -4.50 9.81 1.70
C ARG A 98 -3.43 8.95 1.06
N VAL A 99 -3.10 9.24 -0.20
CA VAL A 99 -1.97 8.65 -0.94
C VAL A 99 -1.01 9.76 -1.36
N GLN A 100 0.28 9.51 -1.22
CA GLN A 100 1.34 10.40 -1.66
C GLN A 100 2.44 9.60 -2.36
N GLY A 101 2.85 10.09 -3.52
CA GLY A 101 3.83 9.46 -4.37
C GLY A 101 3.60 7.98 -4.62
N SER A 102 4.56 7.13 -4.29
CA SER A 102 4.47 5.68 -4.51
C SER A 102 3.59 4.93 -3.50
N GLN A 103 2.93 5.64 -2.58
CA GLN A 103 1.99 5.03 -1.65
C GLN A 103 0.80 4.42 -2.39
N VAL A 104 0.39 3.27 -1.88
CA VAL A 104 -0.75 2.50 -2.37
C VAL A 104 -1.62 2.18 -1.18
N ARG A 105 -2.94 2.18 -1.37
CA ARG A 105 -3.91 1.70 -0.39
C ARG A 105 -4.77 0.61 -1.01
N ASP A 106 -4.72 -0.57 -0.42
CA ASP A 106 -5.49 -1.73 -0.86
C ASP A 106 -6.67 -1.98 0.06
N TYR A 107 -7.80 -2.34 -0.54
CA TYR A 107 -9.03 -2.71 0.14
C TYR A 107 -9.44 -4.10 -0.31
N ILE A 108 -9.75 -4.99 0.63
CA ILE A 108 -10.27 -6.32 0.32
C ILE A 108 -11.78 -6.33 0.52
N LEU A 109 -12.52 -6.80 -0.46
CA LEU A 109 -13.94 -7.06 -0.35
C LEU A 109 -14.24 -8.49 -0.79
N ASN A 110 -14.86 -9.25 0.11
CA ASN A 110 -15.36 -10.57 -0.26
C ASN A 110 -16.66 -10.41 -1.06
N ALA A 111 -16.71 -10.97 -2.26
CA ALA A 111 -17.88 -10.91 -3.13
C ALA A 111 -18.04 -12.22 -3.91
N ARG A 112 -19.23 -12.42 -4.49
CA ARG A 112 -19.62 -13.64 -5.20
C ARG A 112 -19.67 -13.40 -6.71
N ALA A 113 -19.43 -14.46 -7.47
CA ALA A 113 -19.64 -14.45 -8.91
C ALA A 113 -21.09 -14.06 -9.26
N GLY A 114 -21.25 -13.26 -10.30
CA GLY A 114 -22.55 -12.74 -10.76
C GLY A 114 -22.99 -11.45 -10.07
N GLN A 115 -22.38 -11.04 -8.96
CA GLN A 115 -22.66 -9.75 -8.35
C GLN A 115 -22.10 -8.60 -9.18
N THR A 116 -22.71 -7.43 -9.09
CA THR A 116 -22.18 -6.21 -9.72
C THR A 116 -21.44 -5.37 -8.68
N MET A 117 -20.14 -5.19 -8.86
CA MET A 117 -19.36 -4.25 -8.05
C MET A 117 -19.41 -2.86 -8.70
N SER A 118 -19.60 -1.82 -7.89
CA SER A 118 -19.41 -0.44 -8.31
C SER A 118 -18.39 0.27 -7.41
N THR A 119 -17.51 1.06 -8.00
CA THR A 119 -16.54 1.90 -7.29
C THR A 119 -16.73 3.35 -7.71
N SER A 120 -16.82 4.25 -6.74
CA SER A 120 -16.88 5.70 -6.95
C SER A 120 -15.82 6.37 -6.09
N ILE A 121 -14.92 7.13 -6.71
CA ILE A 121 -13.85 7.83 -6.02
C ILE A 121 -14.03 9.34 -6.17
N THR A 122 -13.93 10.06 -5.07
CA THR A 122 -13.77 11.51 -5.05
C THR A 122 -12.49 11.83 -4.30
N GLY A 123 -11.82 12.92 -4.65
CA GLY A 123 -10.59 13.29 -3.97
C GLY A 123 -10.03 14.63 -4.38
N THR A 124 -8.96 15.03 -3.71
CA THR A 124 -8.34 16.35 -3.87
C THR A 124 -7.29 16.40 -4.97
N SER A 125 -6.92 15.25 -5.55
CA SER A 125 -5.93 15.15 -6.61
C SER A 125 -6.53 14.57 -7.89
N PRO A 126 -6.28 15.18 -9.07
CA PRO A 126 -6.71 14.63 -10.35
C PRO A 126 -5.93 13.36 -10.75
N PHE A 127 -4.85 13.06 -10.03
CA PHE A 127 -3.92 11.96 -10.31
C PHE A 127 -4.27 10.67 -9.54
N LEU A 128 -5.41 10.64 -8.85
CA LEU A 128 -5.89 9.44 -8.19
C LEU A 128 -6.29 8.38 -9.23
N GLN A 129 -5.79 7.17 -9.03
CA GLN A 129 -6.09 6.01 -9.85
C GLN A 129 -6.63 4.88 -8.96
N VAL A 130 -7.77 4.32 -9.39
CA VAL A 130 -8.40 3.14 -8.83
C VAL A 130 -8.10 1.95 -9.74
N ILE A 131 -7.75 0.82 -9.13
CA ILE A 131 -7.55 -0.45 -9.81
C ILE A 131 -8.40 -1.51 -9.10
N VAL A 132 -9.22 -2.24 -9.84
CA VAL A 132 -10.00 -3.35 -9.31
C VAL A 132 -9.40 -4.65 -9.82
N MET A 133 -9.06 -5.56 -8.91
CA MET A 133 -8.43 -6.84 -9.21
C MET A 133 -9.27 -7.99 -8.65
N GLN A 134 -9.33 -9.07 -9.40
CA GLN A 134 -9.98 -10.33 -9.04
C GLN A 134 -9.14 -11.14 -8.04
N PRO A 135 -9.72 -12.17 -7.40
CA PRO A 135 -8.98 -13.10 -6.55
C PRO A 135 -7.78 -13.77 -7.25
N ASN A 136 -7.84 -13.98 -8.57
CA ASN A 136 -6.76 -14.53 -9.39
C ASN A 136 -5.73 -13.48 -9.84
N SER A 137 -5.75 -12.28 -9.26
CA SER A 137 -4.91 -11.12 -9.61
C SER A 137 -5.13 -10.54 -11.02
N ARG A 138 -6.18 -10.92 -11.74
CA ARG A 138 -6.56 -10.28 -13.00
C ARG A 138 -7.21 -8.93 -12.75
N THR A 139 -6.73 -7.88 -13.43
CA THR A 139 -7.33 -6.55 -13.38
C THR A 139 -8.66 -6.51 -14.14
N LEU A 140 -9.71 -6.05 -13.46
CA LEU A 140 -11.03 -5.75 -14.03
C LEU A 140 -11.14 -4.30 -14.48
N TYR A 141 -10.53 -3.39 -13.74
CA TYR A 141 -10.61 -1.96 -14.01
C TYR A 141 -9.33 -1.25 -13.62
N THR A 142 -8.98 -0.22 -14.39
CA THR A 142 -7.96 0.76 -14.05
C THR A 142 -8.42 2.12 -14.57
N GLY A 143 -8.52 3.12 -13.70
CA GLY A 143 -8.95 4.46 -14.09
C GLY A 143 -9.19 5.38 -12.90
N SER A 144 -9.49 6.64 -13.15
CA SER A 144 -9.68 7.68 -12.13
C SER A 144 -11.16 8.01 -11.87
N GLY A 145 -12.09 7.33 -12.55
CA GLY A 145 -13.51 7.63 -12.52
C GLY A 145 -14.36 6.56 -11.84
N ASN A 146 -15.67 6.74 -11.95
CA ASN A 146 -16.62 5.74 -11.48
C ASN A 146 -16.58 4.51 -12.39
N TRP A 147 -16.66 3.34 -11.80
CA TRP A 147 -16.70 2.07 -12.50
C TRP A 147 -17.80 1.18 -11.95
N SER A 148 -18.36 0.35 -12.83
CA SER A 148 -19.32 -0.68 -12.47
C SER A 148 -19.13 -1.89 -13.37
N GLY A 149 -19.14 -3.10 -12.81
CA GLY A 149 -18.94 -4.32 -13.57
C GLY A 149 -19.39 -5.59 -12.85
N VAL A 150 -19.77 -6.60 -13.63
CA VAL A 150 -20.16 -7.93 -13.12
C VAL A 150 -18.91 -8.71 -12.72
N LEU A 151 -18.94 -9.29 -11.53
CA LEU A 151 -17.86 -10.08 -10.96
C LEU A 151 -17.88 -11.51 -11.54
N PRO A 152 -16.81 -11.97 -12.21
CA PRO A 152 -16.83 -13.28 -12.84
C PRO A 152 -16.46 -14.43 -11.90
N ALA A 153 -16.03 -14.15 -10.66
CA ALA A 153 -15.59 -15.16 -9.70
C ALA A 153 -16.07 -14.81 -8.29
N SER A 154 -16.12 -15.83 -7.43
CA SER A 154 -16.32 -15.63 -6.00
C SER A 154 -14.97 -15.57 -5.29
N GLY A 155 -14.83 -14.72 -4.28
CA GLY A 155 -13.64 -14.63 -3.46
C GLY A 155 -13.32 -13.21 -3.01
N ASP A 156 -12.07 -13.01 -2.61
CA ASP A 156 -11.56 -11.72 -2.16
C ASP A 156 -11.08 -10.88 -3.36
N TYR A 157 -11.79 -9.79 -3.59
CA TYR A 157 -11.46 -8.77 -4.58
C TYR A 157 -10.60 -7.69 -3.94
N TYR A 158 -9.64 -7.17 -4.70
CA TYR A 158 -8.77 -6.07 -4.27
C TYR A 158 -9.15 -4.80 -5.01
N VAL A 159 -9.43 -3.73 -4.25
CA VAL A 159 -9.60 -2.38 -4.78
C VAL A 159 -8.42 -1.55 -4.30
N ARG A 160 -7.63 -1.07 -5.24
CA ARG A 160 -6.38 -0.36 -4.99
C ARG A 160 -6.53 1.10 -5.36
N VAL A 161 -6.10 2.00 -4.48
CA VAL A 161 -6.01 3.44 -4.73
C VAL A 161 -4.54 3.86 -4.68
N ARG A 162 -4.08 4.58 -5.69
CA ARG A 162 -2.72 5.15 -5.75
C ARG A 162 -2.70 6.43 -6.56
N ILE A 163 -1.57 7.14 -6.54
CA ILE A 163 -1.27 8.15 -7.55
C ILE A 163 -0.79 7.47 -8.84
N VAL A 164 -1.21 7.95 -10.01
CA VAL A 164 -0.73 7.45 -11.31
C VAL A 164 0.80 7.46 -11.36
N PRO A 165 1.47 6.38 -11.83
CA PRO A 165 2.93 6.25 -11.78
C PRO A 165 3.71 7.48 -12.29
N GLU A 166 3.18 8.15 -13.30
CA GLU A 166 3.77 9.30 -13.97
C GLU A 166 3.89 10.53 -13.05
N GLU A 167 3.04 10.64 -12.03
CA GLU A 167 2.92 11.83 -11.17
C GLU A 167 3.36 11.58 -9.72
N GLN A 168 3.86 10.38 -9.42
CA GLN A 168 4.21 9.97 -8.05
C GLN A 168 5.38 10.77 -7.44
N ALA A 169 6.20 11.46 -8.23
CA ALA A 169 7.32 12.22 -7.66
C ALA A 169 6.83 13.42 -6.82
N ASN A 170 5.71 14.03 -7.20
CA ASN A 170 5.28 15.33 -6.66
C ASN A 170 3.81 15.37 -6.22
N ALA A 171 3.00 14.37 -6.57
CA ALA A 171 1.58 14.39 -6.26
C ALA A 171 1.24 13.70 -4.93
N SER A 172 0.25 14.28 -4.27
CA SER A 172 -0.48 13.65 -3.17
C SER A 172 -1.96 13.99 -3.28
N GLY A 173 -2.82 13.14 -2.73
CA GLY A 173 -4.25 13.33 -2.75
C GLY A 173 -4.93 12.62 -1.59
N GLU A 174 -5.89 13.31 -1.00
CA GLU A 174 -6.89 12.69 -0.14
C GLU A 174 -8.04 12.19 -0.99
N TYR A 175 -8.69 11.12 -0.56
CA TYR A 175 -9.80 10.54 -1.29
C TYR A 175 -10.86 9.96 -0.35
N SER A 176 -12.07 9.86 -0.90
CA SER A 176 -13.19 9.10 -0.39
C SER A 176 -13.62 8.12 -1.48
N LEU A 177 -13.49 6.82 -1.19
CA LEU A 177 -13.82 5.73 -2.10
C LEU A 177 -15.08 5.03 -1.57
N THR A 178 -16.13 5.01 -2.37
CA THR A 178 -17.34 4.23 -2.10
C THR A 178 -17.31 2.96 -2.93
N ILE A 179 -17.47 1.81 -2.27
CA ILE A 179 -17.51 0.48 -2.88
C ILE A 179 -18.89 -0.11 -2.58
N SER A 180 -19.57 -0.60 -3.61
CA SER A 180 -20.86 -1.28 -3.45
C SER A 180 -20.94 -2.57 -4.25
N ILE A 181 -21.81 -3.47 -3.80
CA ILE A 181 -22.07 -4.78 -4.39
C ILE A 181 -23.58 -4.98 -4.51
N ARG A 182 -24.07 -5.29 -5.71
CA ARG A 182 -25.47 -5.64 -5.94
C ARG A 182 -25.62 -7.06 -6.45
#